data_AF-A0A075WEF5-F1
#
_entry.id   AF-A0A075WEF5-F1
#
_cell.length_a   1.000
_cell.length_b   1.000
_cell.length_c   1.000
_cell.angle_alpha   90.00
_cell.angle_beta   90.00
_cell.angle_gamma   90.00
#
_symmetry.space_group_name_H-M   'P 1'
#
loop_
_entity.id
_entity.type
_entity.pdbx_description
1 polymer ?
#
loop_
_entity_poly.entity_id
_entity_poly.type
_entity_poly.pdbx_seq_one_letter_code
_entity_poly.pdbx_strand_id
1 'polypeptide(L)'
;MTVYVIEDLEFFKECARTARLKLWRERQTEKGIEIRMRAGSIGFRKEFEKEDPELKKVKEFINLEGFVQIIDVESDDTFFA
;
A
#
# COMPACT_ATOMS: atom_id res chain seq x y z
N MET A 1 3.65 14.24 -8.59
CA MET A 1 3.70 14.14 -7.11
C MET A 1 4.66 13.04 -6.73
N THR A 2 5.67 13.34 -5.93
CA THR A 2 6.72 12.38 -5.54
C THR A 2 6.24 11.50 -4.38
N VAL A 3 6.55 10.19 -4.43
CA VAL A 3 6.31 9.24 -3.34
C VAL A 3 7.66 8.72 -2.84
N TYR A 4 7.95 8.89 -1.55
CA TYR A 4 9.14 8.35 -0.90
C TYR A 4 8.85 6.94 -0.41
N VAL A 5 9.44 5.94 -1.05
CA VAL A 5 9.18 4.53 -0.76
C VAL A 5 10.16 4.04 0.30
N ILE A 6 9.65 3.47 1.38
CA ILE A 6 10.41 2.95 2.52
C ILE A 6 10.04 1.49 2.83
N GLU A 7 10.90 0.80 3.57
CA GLU A 7 10.68 -0.58 4.04
C GLU A 7 10.32 -0.64 5.54
N ASP A 8 10.43 0.47 6.27
CA ASP A 8 10.07 0.55 7.68
C ASP A 8 8.54 0.65 7.84
N LEU A 9 7.94 -0.46 8.25
CA LEU A 9 6.49 -0.56 8.44
C LEU A 9 6.01 0.28 9.64
N GLU A 10 6.76 0.34 10.73
CA GLU A 10 6.30 1.07 11.93
C GLU A 10 6.28 2.56 11.67
N PHE A 11 7.33 3.10 11.03
CA PHE A 11 7.35 4.50 10.60
C PHE A 11 6.22 4.80 9.59
N PHE A 12 5.95 3.88 8.66
CA PHE A 12 4.83 4.02 7.74
C PHE A 12 3.48 4.10 8.47
N LYS A 13 3.26 3.26 9.48
CA LYS A 13 2.02 3.26 10.28
C LYS A 13 1.82 4.59 11.00
N GLU A 14 2.87 5.18 11.55
CA GLU A 14 2.79 6.51 12.18
C GLU A 14 2.37 7.59 11.18
N CYS A 15 2.98 7.59 9.99
CA CYS A 15 2.59 8.50 8.90
C CYS A 15 1.14 8.28 8.45
N ALA A 16 0.68 7.04 8.40
CA ALA A 16 -0.66 6.69 7.96
C ALA A 16 -1.75 7.22 8.89
N ARG A 17 -1.52 7.28 10.21
CA ARG A 17 -2.53 7.74 11.19
C ARG A 17 -3.03 9.16 10.93
N THR A 18 -2.18 10.04 10.40
CA THR A 18 -2.51 11.44 10.14
C THR A 18 -2.78 11.73 8.66
N ALA A 19 -2.57 10.75 7.79
CA ALA A 19 -2.74 10.93 6.36
C ALA A 19 -4.22 11.00 5.96
N ARG A 20 -4.57 12.05 5.21
CA ARG A 20 -5.92 12.22 4.64
C ARG A 20 -6.24 11.20 3.55
N LEU A 21 -5.24 10.84 2.74
CA LEU A 21 -5.39 9.87 1.66
C LEU A 21 -4.51 8.65 1.95
N LYS A 22 -5.18 7.49 2.09
CA LYS A 22 -4.58 6.19 2.35
C LYS A 22 -5.01 5.23 1.25
N LEU A 23 -4.07 4.84 0.41
CA LEU A 23 -4.31 3.96 -0.73
C LEU A 23 -3.45 2.71 -0.62
N TRP A 24 -3.94 1.58 -1.10
CA TRP A 24 -3.14 0.37 -1.16
C TRP A 24 -3.46 -0.45 -2.40
N ARG A 25 -2.58 -1.38 -2.74
CA ARG A 25 -2.85 -2.45 -3.69
C ARG A 25 -2.01 -3.67 -3.37
N GLU A 26 -2.52 -4.83 -3.78
CA GLU A 26 -1.76 -6.07 -3.79
C GLU A 26 -1.47 -6.51 -5.23
N ARG A 27 -0.36 -7.21 -5.41
CA ARG A 27 -0.01 -7.87 -6.67
C ARG A 27 0.52 -9.26 -6.38
N GLN A 28 -0.01 -10.27 -7.07
CA GLN A 28 0.55 -11.62 -7.05
C GLN A 28 1.89 -11.62 -7.80
N THR A 29 2.92 -12.20 -7.18
CA THR A 29 4.25 -12.40 -7.78
C THR A 29 4.59 -13.89 -7.80
N GLU A 30 5.65 -14.27 -8.52
CA GLU A 30 6.09 -15.67 -8.56
C GLU A 30 6.50 -16.20 -7.18
N LYS A 31 6.98 -15.29 -6.31
CA LYS A 31 7.50 -15.60 -4.98
C LYS A 31 6.48 -15.39 -3.87
N GLY A 32 5.37 -14.71 -4.13
CA GLY A 32 4.33 -14.47 -3.14
C GLY A 32 3.41 -13.32 -3.47
N ILE A 33 3.22 -12.41 -2.52
CA ILE A 33 2.30 -11.28 -2.59
C ILE A 33 3.05 -10.00 -2.28
N GLU A 34 3.07 -9.08 -3.25
CA GLU A 34 3.58 -7.73 -3.05
C GLU A 34 2.45 -6.83 -2.53
N ILE A 35 2.67 -6.21 -1.38
CA ILE A 35 1.79 -5.16 -0.86
C ILE A 35 2.45 -3.81 -1.09
N ARG A 36 1.69 -2.88 -1.66
CA ARG A 36 2.05 -1.47 -1.74
C ARG A 36 1.02 -0.64 -1.02
N MET A 37 1.47 0.22 -0.12
CA MET A 37 0.63 1.18 0.59
C MET A 37 1.16 2.59 0.36
N ARG A 38 0.26 3.57 0.41
CA ARG A 38 0.59 4.98 0.30
C ARG A 38 -0.22 5.78 1.30
N ALA A 39 0.46 6.63 2.05
CA ALA A 39 -0.10 7.59 2.97
C ALA A 39 0.51 8.96 2.66
N GLY A 40 -0.25 9.85 2.02
CA GLY A 40 0.28 11.15 1.57
C GLY A 40 1.42 11.02 0.56
N SER A 41 2.62 11.48 0.92
CA SER A 41 3.85 11.37 0.12
C SER A 41 4.72 10.16 0.49
N ILE A 42 4.34 9.37 1.49
CA ILE A 42 5.08 8.20 1.93
C ILE A 42 4.47 6.94 1.32
N GLY A 43 5.31 6.08 0.75
CA GLY A 43 4.95 4.77 0.24
C GLY A 43 5.63 3.67 1.05
N PHE A 44 4.93 2.58 1.30
CA PHE A 44 5.51 1.35 1.80
C PHE A 44 5.38 0.27 0.74
N ARG A 45 6.43 -0.53 0.57
CA ARG A 45 6.45 -1.66 -0.37
C ARG A 45 7.18 -2.83 0.28
N LYS A 46 6.53 -3.99 0.35
CA LYS A 46 7.17 -5.24 0.78
C LYS A 46 6.54 -6.43 0.04
N GLU A 47 7.38 -7.41 -0.28
CA GLU A 47 6.94 -8.71 -0.78
C GLU A 47 6.89 -9.70 0.39
N PHE A 48 5.81 -10.47 0.46
CA PHE A 48 5.56 -11.46 1.50
C PHE A 48 5.37 -12.82 0.84
N GLU A 49 5.79 -13.89 1.52
CA GLU A 49 5.36 -15.24 1.13
C GLU A 49 3.85 -15.41 1.34
N LYS A 50 3.21 -16.33 0.62
CA LYS A 50 1.74 -16.50 0.67
C LYS A 50 1.22 -16.85 2.06
N GLU A 51 2.00 -17.58 2.84
CA GLU A 51 1.64 -18.05 4.19
C GLU A 51 2.32 -17.23 5.29
N ASP A 52 2.91 -16.08 4.95
CA ASP A 52 3.60 -15.22 5.90
C ASP A 52 2.61 -14.66 6.94
N PRO A 53 2.80 -14.91 8.26
CA PRO A 53 1.94 -14.35 9.29
C PRO A 53 1.99 -12.82 9.35
N GLU A 54 3.07 -12.18 8.89
CA GLU A 54 3.15 -10.72 8.77
C GLU A 54 2.20 -10.17 7.72
N LEU A 55 1.95 -10.91 6.62
CA LEU A 55 1.01 -10.49 5.57
C LEU A 55 -0.40 -10.30 6.16
N LYS A 56 -0.83 -11.22 7.04
CA LYS A 56 -2.12 -11.12 7.72
C LYS A 56 -2.20 -9.86 8.59
N LYS A 57 -1.15 -9.58 9.36
CA LYS A 57 -1.08 -8.38 10.22
C LYS A 57 -1.14 -7.08 9.40
N VAL A 58 -0.47 -7.06 8.25
CA VAL A 58 -0.50 -5.90 7.34
C VAL A 58 -1.90 -5.71 6.75
N LYS A 59 -2.58 -6.78 6.33
CA LYS A 59 -3.96 -6.72 5.83
C LYS A 59 -4.94 -6.25 6.91
N GLU A 60 -4.79 -6.71 8.15
CA GLU A 60 -5.58 -6.24 9.29
C GLU A 60 -5.37 -4.74 9.53
N PHE A 61 -4.12 -4.28 9.50
CA PHE A 61 -3.79 -2.86 9.61
C PHE A 61 -4.43 -2.01 8.49
N ILE A 62 -4.33 -2.44 7.24
CA ILE A 62 -4.95 -1.78 6.07
C ILE A 62 -6.45 -1.58 6.30
N ASN A 63 -7.14 -2.63 6.76
CA ASN A 63 -8.58 -2.60 7.03
C ASN A 63 -8.93 -1.68 8.20
N LEU A 64 -8.20 -1.78 9.31
CA LEU A 64 -8.44 -0.97 10.52
C LEU A 64 -8.23 0.53 10.27
N GLU A 65 -7.20 0.88 9.49
CA GLU A 65 -6.88 2.28 9.19
C GLU A 65 -7.69 2.87 8.03
N GLY A 66 -8.54 2.06 7.37
CA GLY A 66 -9.44 2.50 6.31
C GLY A 66 -8.74 2.81 4.98
N PHE A 67 -7.69 2.05 4.64
CA PHE A 67 -7.03 2.19 3.34
C PHE A 67 -7.98 1.77 2.21
N VAL A 68 -8.02 2.55 1.13
CA VAL A 68 -8.83 2.25 -0.05
C VAL A 68 -8.00 1.50 -1.08
N GLN A 69 -8.54 0.39 -1.58
CA GLN A 69 -7.86 -0.42 -2.59
C GLN A 69 -7.89 0.28 -3.95
N ILE A 70 -6.71 0.42 -4.56
CA ILE A 70 -6.55 0.89 -5.92
C ILE A 70 -6.89 -0.26 -6.86
N ILE A 71 -7.85 -0.03 -7.75
CA ILE A 71 -8.20 -0.97 -8.83
C ILE A 71 -7.36 -0.74 -10.09
N ASP A 72 -7.02 0.53 -10.38
CA ASP A 72 -6.19 0.91 -11.52
C ASP A 72 -5.50 2.27 -11.30
N VAL A 73 -4.47 2.56 -12.11
CA VAL A 73 -3.78 3.85 -12.14
C VAL A 73 -3.67 4.32 -13.57
N GLU A 74 -4.41 5.37 -13.90
CA GLU A 74 -4.49 5.92 -15.25
C GLU A 74 -4.00 7.37 -15.26
N SER A 75 -3.51 7.81 -16.41
CA SER A 75 -3.33 9.25 -16.66
C SER A 75 -4.68 9.88 -16.99
N ASP A 76 -4.83 11.19 -16.77
CA ASP A 76 -6.07 11.91 -17.14
C ASP A 76 -6.43 11.67 -18.61
N ASP A 77 -5.45 11.72 -19.51
CA ASP A 77 -5.65 11.47 -20.94
C ASP A 77 -6.18 10.04 -21.21
N THR A 78 -5.73 9.05 -20.44
CA THR A 78 -6.21 7.65 -20.58
C THR A 78 -7.60 7.48 -19.99
N PHE A 79 -7.88 8.12 -18.86
CA PHE A 79 -9.15 7.97 -18.15
C PHE A 79 -10.32 8.63 -18.88
N PHE A 80 -10.08 9.75 -19.56
CA PHE A 80 -11.09 10.52 -20.29
C PHE A 80 -11.10 10.30 -21.82
N ALA A 81 -10.30 9.35 -22.33
CA ALA A 81 -10.24 8.99 -23.75
C ALA A 81 -11.51 8.31 -24.28
#